data_AF-A0A4Y2DXS9-F1
#
_entry.id   AF-A0A4Y2DXS9-F1
#
_cell.length_a   1.000
_cell.length_b   1.000
_cell.length_c   1.000
_cell.angle_alpha   90.00
_cell.angle_beta   90.00
_cell.angle_gamma   90.00
#
_symmetry.space_group_name_H-M   'P 1'
#
loop_
_entity.id
_entity.type
_entity.pdbx_description
1 polymer ?
#
loop_
_entity_poly.entity_id
_entity_poly.type
_entity_poly.pdbx_seq_one_letter_code
_entity_poly.pdbx_strand_id
1 'polypeptide(L)'
;MRYNNHKRYEVHLPWLDNCAPLPDNLELAIRRLESTTKKLLHENLYDAYEGIVLEWLHEGIIEEDLVNEINLSGNYLPHRPVLKESSTTPIRSVFEASAGHPSLNEFLHGGLNLIELIPDILLRFREKKIGVTADIRKAFLQINICKEFADFYIP
;
A
#
# COMPACT_ATOMS: atom_id res chain seq x y z
N MET A 1 -6.92 -1.26 -17.15
CA MET A 1 -7.11 -0.04 -16.34
C MET A 1 -8.44 0.58 -16.75
N ARG A 2 -9.35 0.80 -15.79
CA ARG A 2 -10.64 1.47 -16.02
C ARG A 2 -10.61 2.83 -15.32
N TYR A 3 -11.37 3.80 -15.81
CA TYR A 3 -11.55 5.08 -15.12
C TYR A 3 -12.94 5.07 -14.50
N ASN A 4 -13.03 5.17 -13.17
CA ASN A 4 -14.28 4.99 -12.45
C ASN A 4 -15.06 6.31 -12.30
N ASN A 5 -16.32 6.21 -11.85
CA ASN A 5 -17.20 7.37 -11.64
C ASN A 5 -16.69 8.32 -10.53
N HIS A 6 -15.77 7.86 -9.69
CA HIS A 6 -15.09 8.64 -8.64
C HIS A 6 -13.82 9.32 -9.15
N LYS A 7 -13.61 9.38 -10.47
CA LYS A 7 -12.45 10.02 -11.11
C LYS A 7 -11.10 9.40 -10.74
N ARG A 8 -11.09 8.16 -10.30
CA ARG A 8 -9.87 7.38 -10.02
C ARG A 8 -9.68 6.29 -11.06
N TYR A 9 -8.42 5.93 -11.27
CA TYR A 9 -8.11 4.78 -12.08
C TYR A 9 -8.27 3.51 -11.25
N GLU A 10 -8.81 2.46 -11.86
CA GLU A 10 -8.98 1.14 -11.27
C GLU A 10 -8.12 0.12 -12.02
N VAL A 11 -7.45 -0.72 -11.23
CA VAL A 11 -6.61 -1.82 -11.72
C VAL A 11 -7.00 -3.13 -11.06
N HIS A 12 -6.79 -4.21 -11.80
CA HIS A 12 -6.87 -5.57 -11.25
C HIS A 12 -5.49 -5.96 -10.73
N LEU A 13 -5.45 -6.70 -9.62
CA LEU A 13 -4.22 -7.33 -9.17
C LEU A 13 -3.80 -8.42 -10.17
N PRO A 14 -2.50 -8.52 -10.50
CA PRO A 14 -2.03 -9.44 -11.53
C PRO A 14 -1.84 -10.83 -10.93
N TRP A 15 -2.94 -11.51 -10.60
CA TRP A 15 -2.92 -12.85 -10.01
C TRP A 15 -2.25 -13.88 -10.92
N LEU A 16 -1.49 -14.79 -10.32
CA LEU A 16 -0.98 -15.98 -10.98
C LEU A 16 -2.12 -16.97 -11.28
N ASP A 17 -2.08 -17.58 -12.47
CA ASP A 17 -3.07 -18.57 -12.88
C ASP A 17 -2.99 -19.85 -12.02
N ASN A 18 -4.15 -20.46 -11.75
CA ASN A 18 -4.29 -21.76 -11.05
C ASN A 18 -3.66 -21.83 -9.64
N CYS A 19 -3.50 -20.69 -8.95
CA CYS A 19 -3.07 -20.70 -7.56
C CYS A 19 -4.17 -21.23 -6.61
N ALA A 20 -3.75 -21.90 -5.54
CA ALA A 20 -4.64 -22.23 -4.43
C ALA A 20 -5.23 -20.95 -3.81
N PRO A 21 -6.27 -21.03 -2.97
CA PRO A 21 -6.68 -19.87 -2.18
C PRO A 21 -5.53 -19.36 -1.32
N LEU A 22 -5.33 -18.05 -1.30
CA LEU A 22 -4.37 -17.39 -0.40
C LEU A 22 -4.79 -17.70 1.06
N PRO A 23 -3.87 -18.19 1.91
CA PRO A 23 -4.22 -18.56 3.28
C PRO A 23 -4.60 -17.33 4.11
N ASP A 24 -5.38 -17.59 5.15
CA ASP A 24 -5.65 -16.63 6.22
C ASP A 24 -4.37 -16.23 6.94
N ASN A 25 -4.23 -14.94 7.27
CA ASN A 25 -3.11 -14.45 8.08
C ASN A 25 -3.53 -13.50 9.22
N LEU A 26 -4.80 -13.53 9.64
CA LEU A 26 -5.35 -12.60 10.64
C LEU A 26 -4.53 -12.62 11.94
N GLU A 27 -4.26 -13.80 12.48
CA GLU A 27 -3.52 -13.93 13.75
C GLU A 27 -2.12 -13.32 13.66
N LEU A 28 -1.45 -13.50 12.51
CA LEU A 28 -0.15 -12.88 12.25
C LEU A 28 -0.26 -11.36 12.21
N ALA A 29 -1.27 -10.84 11.51
CA ALA A 29 -1.50 -9.41 11.37
C ALA A 29 -1.82 -8.74 12.71
N ILE A 30 -2.68 -9.33 13.53
CA ILE A 30 -3.00 -8.84 14.89
C ILE A 30 -1.73 -8.80 15.75
N ARG A 31 -0.94 -9.89 15.80
CA ARG A 31 0.30 -9.91 16.60
C ARG A 31 1.30 -8.83 16.15
N ARG A 32 1.36 -8.55 14.85
CA ARG A 32 2.20 -7.47 14.30
C ARG A 32 1.67 -6.10 14.67
N LEU A 33 0.35 -5.89 14.59
CA LEU A 33 -0.30 -4.65 15.00
C LEU A 33 -0.06 -4.35 16.48
N GLU A 34 -0.24 -5.33 17.37
CA GLU A 34 0.04 -5.18 18.80
C GLU A 34 1.51 -4.79 19.07
N SER A 35 2.44 -5.47 18.38
CA SER A 35 3.88 -5.19 18.51
C SER A 35 4.23 -3.78 18.04
N THR A 36 3.69 -3.38 16.87
CA THR A 36 3.85 -2.04 16.30
C THR A 36 3.26 -0.97 17.23
N THR A 37 2.07 -1.22 17.77
CA THR A 37 1.38 -0.30 18.71
C THR A 37 2.20 -0.11 19.98
N LYS A 38 2.67 -1.20 20.60
CA LYS A 38 3.54 -1.12 21.80
C LYS A 38 4.81 -0.30 21.52
N LYS A 39 5.43 -0.50 20.36
CA LYS A 39 6.63 0.25 19.96
C LYS A 39 6.32 1.74 19.78
N LEU A 40 5.25 2.07 19.06
CA LEU A 40 4.83 3.46 18.81
C LEU A 40 4.49 4.21 20.10
N LEU A 41 3.81 3.55 21.04
CA LEU A 41 3.53 4.13 22.36
C LEU A 41 4.82 4.37 23.14
N HIS A 42 5.75 3.42 23.13
CA HIS A 42 7.04 3.58 23.79
C HIS A 42 7.88 4.73 23.22
N GLU A 43 7.82 4.93 21.90
CA GLU A 43 8.55 6.00 21.19
C GLU A 43 7.81 7.35 21.19
N ASN A 44 6.60 7.45 21.78
CA ASN A 44 5.70 8.61 21.71
C ASN A 44 5.34 9.05 20.28
N LEU A 45 5.15 8.07 19.39
CA LEU A 45 4.83 8.28 17.97
C LEU A 45 3.43 7.79 17.59
N TYR A 46 2.65 7.29 18.55
CA TYR A 46 1.33 6.69 18.30
C TYR A 46 0.37 7.68 17.64
N ASP A 47 0.11 8.84 18.25
CA ASP A 47 -0.84 9.84 17.72
C ASP A 47 -0.45 10.33 16.31
N ALA A 48 0.86 10.51 16.09
CA ALA A 48 1.38 10.93 14.80
C ALA A 48 1.18 9.86 13.71
N TYR A 49 1.29 8.59 14.08
CA TYR A 49 1.07 7.47 13.17
C TYR A 49 -0.41 7.21 12.92
N GLU A 50 -1.25 7.26 13.97
CA GLU A 50 -2.71 7.19 13.88
C GLU A 50 -3.26 8.29 12.97
N GLY A 51 -2.73 9.51 13.08
CA GLY A 51 -3.11 10.63 12.22
C GLY A 51 -2.90 10.35 10.72
N ILE A 52 -1.91 9.52 10.34
CA ILE A 52 -1.70 9.11 8.94
C ILE A 52 -2.82 8.17 8.48
N VAL A 53 -3.20 7.22 9.32
CA VAL A 53 -4.27 6.25 9.02
C VAL A 53 -5.61 6.99 8.90
N LEU A 54 -5.89 7.92 9.82
CA LEU A 54 -7.09 8.76 9.78
C LEU A 54 -7.12 9.69 8.55
N GLU A 55 -5.98 10.25 8.14
CA GLU A 55 -5.88 11.02 6.89
C GLU A 55 -6.23 10.16 5.68
N TRP A 56 -5.78 8.91 5.63
CA TRP A 56 -6.11 7.98 4.55
C TRP A 56 -7.58 7.59 4.54
N LEU A 57 -8.19 7.40 5.72
CA LEU A 57 -9.63 7.14 5.82
C LEU A 57 -10.44 8.34 5.32
N HIS A 58 -10.07 9.56 5.75
CA HIS A 58 -10.71 10.79 5.30
C HIS A 58 -10.52 11.05 3.79
N GLU A 59 -9.36 10.74 3.22
CA GLU A 59 -9.10 10.82 1.78
C GLU A 59 -9.75 9.68 0.98
N GLY A 60 -10.40 8.71 1.64
CA GLY A 60 -11.00 7.53 1.02
C GLY A 60 -9.97 6.67 0.30
N ILE A 61 -8.74 6.61 0.84
CA ILE A 61 -7.67 5.71 0.38
C ILE A 61 -7.88 4.32 0.98
N ILE A 62 -8.36 4.28 2.23
CA ILE A 62 -8.71 3.06 2.97
C ILE A 62 -10.18 3.14 3.36
N GLU A 63 -10.80 2.00 3.64
CA GLU A 63 -12.17 1.90 4.14
C GLU A 63 -12.19 1.06 5.43
N GLU A 64 -13.14 1.35 6.31
CA GLU A 64 -13.41 0.48 7.45
C GLU A 64 -14.02 -0.82 6.94
N ASP A 65 -13.49 -1.94 7.43
CA ASP A 65 -14.01 -3.24 7.06
C ASP A 65 -15.41 -3.43 7.69
N LEU A 66 -16.41 -3.66 6.84
CA LEU A 66 -17.81 -3.91 7.23
C LEU A 66 -18.05 -5.38 7.60
N VAL A 67 -17.01 -6.23 7.61
CA VAL A 67 -17.12 -7.63 8.01
C VAL A 67 -17.70 -7.70 9.42
N ASN A 68 -18.97 -8.12 9.48
CA ASN A 68 -19.61 -8.57 10.72
C ASN A 68 -18.61 -9.47 11.45
N GLU A 69 -18.39 -9.23 12.75
CA GLU A 69 -17.41 -9.85 13.67
C GLU A 69 -17.33 -11.41 13.64
N ILE A 70 -18.14 -12.07 12.83
CA ILE A 70 -18.41 -13.49 12.76
C ILE A 70 -17.53 -14.22 11.72
N ASN A 71 -16.90 -13.53 10.75
CA ASN A 71 -16.01 -14.14 9.74
C ASN A 71 -14.80 -13.26 9.41
N LEU A 72 -13.90 -13.05 10.38
CA LEU A 72 -12.64 -12.30 10.21
C LEU A 72 -11.57 -13.04 9.39
N SER A 73 -11.96 -14.04 8.58
CA SER A 73 -10.99 -14.79 7.78
C SER A 73 -10.67 -14.02 6.51
N GLY A 74 -9.38 -13.74 6.31
CA GLY A 74 -8.91 -12.92 5.19
C GLY A 74 -7.40 -12.77 5.15
N ASN A 75 -6.93 -12.01 4.18
CA ASN A 75 -5.53 -11.66 4.06
C ASN A 75 -5.32 -10.18 4.38
N TYR A 76 -4.65 -9.93 5.49
CA TYR A 76 -4.34 -8.61 6.01
C TYR A 76 -2.91 -8.24 5.66
N LEU A 77 -2.66 -6.96 5.42
CA LEU A 77 -1.30 -6.46 5.20
C LEU A 77 -0.75 -5.87 6.51
N PRO A 78 0.14 -6.58 7.24
CA PRO A 78 0.78 -6.00 8.40
C PRO A 78 1.53 -4.74 8.00
N HIS A 79 1.51 -3.73 8.86
CA HIS A 79 2.20 -2.48 8.62
C HIS A 79 3.14 -2.10 9.76
N ARG A 80 4.12 -1.27 9.43
CA ARG A 80 5.06 -0.70 10.39
C ARG A 80 5.44 0.74 10.06
N PRO A 81 5.76 1.56 11.07
CA PRO A 81 6.29 2.89 10.87
C PRO A 81 7.75 2.82 10.41
N VAL A 82 8.11 3.69 9.46
CA VAL A 82 9.49 3.98 9.06
C VAL A 82 9.74 5.47 9.25
N LEU A 83 10.75 5.80 10.05
CA LEU A 83 11.17 7.16 10.32
C LEU A 83 12.19 7.62 9.27
N LYS A 84 12.01 8.85 8.78
CA LYS A 84 13.00 9.53 7.94
C LYS A 84 13.31 10.88 8.55
N GLU A 85 14.46 10.99 9.19
CA GLU A 85 14.93 12.20 9.87
C GLU A 85 15.08 13.42 8.95
N SER A 86 15.25 13.21 7.63
CA SER A 86 15.46 14.27 6.63
C SER A 86 14.27 14.52 5.69
N SER A 87 13.06 14.09 6.07
CA SER A 87 11.86 14.13 5.22
C SER A 87 10.82 15.12 5.75
N THR A 88 10.10 15.80 4.84
CA THR A 88 8.93 16.64 5.16
C THR A 88 7.78 15.83 5.77
N THR A 89 7.74 14.53 5.49
CA THR A 89 6.88 13.55 6.20
C THR A 89 7.79 12.67 7.06
N PRO A 90 7.88 12.92 8.38
CA PRO A 90 8.86 12.27 9.26
C PRO A 90 8.55 10.79 9.51
N ILE A 91 7.29 10.39 9.40
CA ILE A 91 6.82 9.01 9.60
C ILE A 91 6.09 8.53 8.34
N ARG A 92 6.37 7.30 7.90
CA ARG A 92 5.65 6.67 6.78
C ARG A 92 5.21 5.27 7.19
N SER A 93 4.01 4.87 6.80
CA SER A 93 3.56 3.49 6.96
C SER A 93 4.10 2.64 5.79
N VAL A 94 4.61 1.45 6.10
CA VAL A 94 5.07 0.45 5.13
C VAL A 94 4.30 -0.84 5.37
N PHE A 95 3.69 -1.37 4.30
CA PHE A 95 2.95 -2.62 4.30
C PHE A 95 3.84 -3.81 3.89
N GLU A 96 3.68 -4.93 4.58
CA GLU A 96 4.45 -6.15 4.37
C GLU A 96 3.65 -7.20 3.57
N ALA A 97 3.62 -7.07 2.24
CA ALA A 97 2.98 -8.07 1.36
C ALA A 97 3.70 -9.43 1.29
N SER A 98 4.87 -9.55 1.94
CA SER A 98 5.60 -10.81 2.11
C SER A 98 5.29 -11.51 3.43
N ALA A 99 4.34 -11.01 4.23
CA ALA A 99 3.98 -11.60 5.50
C ALA A 99 3.02 -12.79 5.32
N GLY A 100 3.29 -13.88 6.03
CA GLY A 100 2.56 -15.15 5.89
C GLY A 100 3.19 -16.07 4.87
N HIS A 101 2.77 -17.34 4.86
CA HIS A 101 3.26 -18.34 3.91
C HIS A 101 2.14 -19.29 3.46
N PRO A 102 1.91 -19.44 2.14
CA PRO A 102 2.47 -18.58 1.08
C PRO A 102 2.00 -17.12 1.17
N SER A 103 2.85 -16.17 0.76
CA SER A 103 2.63 -14.72 0.93
C SER A 103 1.95 -14.07 -0.28
N LEU A 104 1.30 -12.91 -0.13
CA LEU A 104 0.65 -12.21 -1.26
C LEU A 104 1.58 -12.03 -2.47
N ASN A 105 2.84 -11.66 -2.25
CA ASN A 105 3.81 -11.51 -3.34
C ASN A 105 4.05 -12.80 -4.15
N GLU A 106 3.85 -13.98 -3.55
CA GLU A 106 3.97 -15.27 -4.22
C GLU A 106 2.73 -15.62 -5.07
N PHE A 107 1.63 -14.88 -4.94
CA PHE A 107 0.40 -15.04 -5.72
C PHE A 107 0.25 -14.01 -6.85
N LEU A 108 1.17 -13.04 -6.94
CA LEU A 108 1.11 -11.97 -7.93
C LEU A 108 2.24 -12.10 -8.96
N HIS A 109 1.94 -11.87 -10.23
CA HIS A 109 2.95 -11.70 -11.27
C HIS A 109 3.77 -10.43 -10.98
N GLY A 110 5.09 -10.55 -10.98
CA GLY A 110 6.00 -9.40 -10.86
C GLY A 110 5.94 -8.40 -12.03
N GLY A 111 5.32 -8.79 -13.15
CA GLY A 111 5.17 -7.95 -14.33
C GLY A 111 6.48 -7.65 -15.05
N LEU A 112 6.38 -6.86 -16.13
CA LEU A 112 7.54 -6.34 -16.84
C LEU A 112 8.06 -5.07 -16.16
N ASN A 113 9.38 -4.90 -16.10
CA ASN A 113 9.96 -3.64 -15.68
C ASN A 113 9.82 -2.60 -16.80
N LEU A 114 8.86 -1.68 -16.65
CA LEU A 114 8.59 -0.61 -17.60
C LEU A 114 9.34 0.69 -17.28
N ILE A 115 10.23 0.68 -16.28
CA ILE A 115 11.01 1.86 -15.91
C ILE A 115 12.11 2.05 -16.94
N GLU A 116 12.06 3.17 -17.66
CA GLU A 116 13.13 3.57 -18.59
C GLU A 116 14.44 3.84 -17.86
N LEU A 117 15.55 3.65 -18.56
CA LEU A 117 16.88 3.91 -18.01
C LEU A 117 17.02 5.40 -17.63
N ILE A 118 17.40 5.66 -16.38
CA ILE A 118 17.61 7.02 -15.87
C ILE A 118 18.53 7.86 -16.78
N PRO A 119 19.67 7.34 -17.28
CA PRO A 119 20.52 8.08 -18.21
C PRO A 119 19.78 8.56 -19.46
N ASP A 120 18.91 7.72 -20.04
CA ASP A 120 18.17 8.05 -21.26
C ASP A 120 17.15 9.16 -21.00
N ILE A 121 16.46 9.10 -19.85
CA ILE A 121 15.54 10.15 -19.40
C ILE A 121 16.29 11.48 -19.23
N LEU A 122 17.46 11.45 -18.59
CA LEU A 122 18.27 12.65 -18.35
C LEU A 122 18.84 13.25 -19.64
N LEU A 123 19.23 12.41 -20.61
CA LEU A 123 19.70 12.88 -21.92
C LEU A 123 18.57 13.61 -22.66
N ARG A 124 17.37 13.01 -22.75
CA ARG A 124 16.21 13.64 -23.38
C ARG A 124 15.79 14.93 -22.67
N PHE A 125 15.83 14.95 -21.34
CA PHE A 125 15.51 16.16 -20.56
C PHE A 125 16.44 17.34 -20.88
N ARG A 126 17.69 17.07 -21.29
CA ARG A 126 18.69 18.09 -21.64
C ARG A 126 18.61 18.56 -23.10
N GLU A 127 17.82 17.94 -23.96
CA GLU A 127 17.75 18.31 -25.39
C GLU A 127 17.12 19.68 -25.63
N LYS A 128 16.27 20.15 -24.71
CA LYS A 128 15.55 21.42 -24.83
C LYS A 128 16.11 22.46 -23.87
N LYS A 129 15.92 23.74 -24.22
CA LYS A 129 16.42 24.89 -23.44
C LYS A 129 15.74 25.03 -22.07
N ILE A 130 14.51 24.53 -21.93
CA ILE A 130 13.71 24.63 -20.71
C ILE A 130 13.23 23.23 -20.38
N GLY A 131 13.49 22.79 -19.15
CA GLY A 131 12.96 21.55 -18.58
C GLY A 131 11.96 21.87 -17.48
N VAL A 132 10.87 21.10 -17.42
CA VAL A 132 9.84 21.20 -16.37
C VAL A 132 9.77 19.87 -15.64
N THR A 133 9.75 19.92 -14.32
CA THR A 133 9.54 18.75 -13.46
C THR A 133 8.34 18.98 -12.56
N ALA A 134 7.63 17.91 -12.24
CA ALA A 134 6.52 17.92 -11.30
C ALA A 134 6.53 16.60 -10.53
N ASP A 135 6.14 16.66 -9.25
CA ASP A 135 5.94 15.48 -8.41
C ASP A 135 4.44 15.29 -8.16
N ILE A 136 3.96 14.06 -8.29
CA ILE A 136 2.56 13.70 -8.07
C ILE A 136 2.44 13.18 -6.63
N ARG A 137 1.90 14.02 -5.76
CA ARG A 137 1.68 13.66 -4.35
C ARG A 137 0.83 12.39 -4.26
N LYS A 138 1.33 11.39 -3.51
CA LYS A 138 0.62 10.12 -3.23
C LYS A 138 0.16 9.37 -4.50
N ALA A 139 0.91 9.43 -5.61
CA ALA A 139 0.52 8.90 -6.92
C ALA A 139 -0.07 7.48 -6.88
N PHE A 140 0.58 6.54 -6.19
CA PHE A 140 0.09 5.16 -6.09
C PHE A 140 -1.22 5.02 -5.31
N LEU A 141 -1.45 5.87 -4.29
CA LEU A 141 -2.68 5.85 -3.50
C LEU A 141 -3.89 6.46 -4.23
N GLN A 142 -3.67 7.07 -5.41
CA GLN A 142 -4.74 7.57 -6.27
C GLN A 142 -5.29 6.51 -7.24
N ILE A 143 -4.71 5.31 -7.24
CA ILE A 143 -5.15 4.18 -8.06
C ILE A 143 -5.89 3.20 -7.15
N ASN A 144 -7.14 2.93 -7.49
CA ASN A 144 -7.99 1.98 -6.79
C ASN A 144 -7.71 0.54 -7.27
N ILE A 145 -7.86 -0.42 -6.37
CA ILE A 145 -7.94 -1.84 -6.70
C ILE A 145 -9.41 -2.18 -6.94
N CYS A 146 -9.71 -2.94 -7.99
CA CYS A 146 -11.07 -3.41 -8.27
C CYS A 146 -11.62 -4.21 -7.07
N LYS A 147 -12.86 -3.93 -6.64
CA LYS A 147 -13.49 -4.55 -5.45
C LYS A 147 -13.47 -6.08 -5.45
N GLU A 148 -13.60 -6.70 -6.63
CA GLU A 148 -13.54 -8.16 -6.84
C GLU A 148 -12.19 -8.78 -6.44
N PHE A 149 -11.16 -7.95 -6.22
CA PHE A 149 -9.80 -8.35 -5.87
C PHE A 149 -9.25 -7.55 -4.67
N ALA A 150 -10.12 -6.81 -3.99
CA ALA A 150 -9.77 -5.91 -2.88
C ALA A 150 -10.03 -6.55 -1.51
N ASP A 151 -9.94 -7.88 -1.39
CA ASP A 151 -10.08 -8.60 -0.12
C ASP A 151 -8.76 -8.54 0.68
N PHE A 152 -8.16 -7.35 0.75
CA PHE A 152 -6.95 -7.07 1.52
C PHE A 152 -7.21 -5.96 2.51
N TYR A 153 -7.10 -6.32 3.78
CA TYR A 153 -7.51 -5.45 4.86
C TYR A 153 -6.29 -4.89 5.59
N ILE A 154 -6.44 -3.65 6.06
CA ILE A 154 -5.51 -3.07 7.02
C ILE A 154 -6.08 -3.39 8.39
N PRO A 155 -5.36 -4.15 9.24
CA PRO A 155 -5.83 -4.51 10.59
C PRO A 155 -5.89 -3.30 11.52
#